data_AF-A0A450Z3Z7-F1
#
_entry.id   AF-A0A450Z3Z7-F1
#
_cell.length_a   1.000
_cell.length_b   1.000
_cell.length_c   1.000
_cell.angle_alpha   90.00
_cell.angle_beta   90.00
_cell.angle_gamma   90.00
#
_symmetry.space_group_name_H-M   'P 1'
#
loop_
_entity.id
_entity.type
_entity.pdbx_description
1 polymer ?
#
loop_
_entity_poly.entity_id
_entity_poly.type
_entity_poly.pdbx_seq_one_letter_code
_entity_poly.pdbx_strand_id
1 'polypeptide(L)'
;MKFGYTSRNNPIQETWVAGSKLRKSVHINNISTYIGESLVSTLVPEYTRRDTSLLLTDLEWCDSEGKCIPKVGFIRDSYELPGNFDATNNYTPTSRNWINESGVIRQTGDFNGDGLTDFALSKIGWKSIPIYFSKGDGNFNVTNVYTPTSRNWINESGVIRQTGDFNGDGLTDIALSRNDSWSSIPVYFSKGDGSFDVTNIRTPSGRNWINHSGVVRQTGDYNGDGLTDIALSRNGSWSSIPVYFSKGDGSFDVTNIHTPSGRNWINHSGVIRQTGDYNGDGLTDIALSPCVRIVVR
;
A
#
# COMPACT_ATOMS: atom_id res chain seq x y z
N MET A 1 1.41 6.58 41.73
CA MET A 1 1.59 7.40 40.51
C MET A 1 0.21 7.73 39.95
N LYS A 2 0.00 8.95 39.46
CA LYS A 2 -1.26 9.42 38.85
C LYS A 2 -0.94 10.11 37.52
N PHE A 3 -1.83 9.96 36.55
CA PHE A 3 -1.71 10.58 35.23
C PHE A 3 -2.77 11.67 35.10
N GLY A 4 -2.32 12.89 34.79
CA GLY A 4 -3.19 13.99 34.39
C GLY A 4 -3.46 13.92 32.89
N TYR A 5 -4.69 14.25 32.50
CA TYR A 5 -5.10 14.29 31.10
C TYR A 5 -5.72 15.65 30.76
N THR A 6 -5.45 16.13 29.55
CA THR A 6 -6.16 17.28 28.98
C THR A 6 -6.69 16.94 27.58
N SER A 7 -7.70 17.70 27.14
CA SER A 7 -8.34 17.52 25.85
C SER A 7 -7.35 17.77 24.69
N ARG A 8 -7.36 16.88 23.70
CA ARG A 8 -6.81 17.17 22.37
C ARG A 8 -7.82 18.06 21.65
N ASN A 9 -7.59 19.37 21.63
CA ASN A 9 -8.44 20.37 20.96
C ASN A 9 -8.35 20.32 19.40
N ASN A 10 -8.26 19.11 18.82
CA ASN A 10 -7.97 18.80 17.41
C ASN A 10 -6.45 18.82 17.09
N PRO A 11 -5.87 17.78 16.45
CA PRO A 11 -6.53 16.63 15.83
C PRO A 11 -6.87 15.52 16.83
N ILE A 12 -8.13 15.09 16.78
CA ILE A 12 -8.55 13.82 17.39
C ILE A 12 -8.02 12.72 16.50
N GLN A 13 -7.21 11.83 17.06
CA GLN A 13 -6.78 10.63 16.35
C GLN A 13 -7.88 9.58 16.49
N GLU A 14 -8.47 9.25 15.34
CA GLU A 14 -9.38 8.13 15.19
C GLU A 14 -8.58 7.03 14.50
N THR A 15 -8.69 5.82 15.03
CA THR A 15 -8.09 4.60 14.45
C THR A 15 -9.12 3.50 14.61
N TRP A 16 -9.06 2.47 13.77
CA TRP A 16 -9.89 1.28 13.94
C TRP A 16 -9.01 0.15 14.47
N VAL A 17 -9.48 -0.51 15.52
CA VAL A 17 -8.81 -1.67 16.10
C VAL A 17 -9.86 -2.78 16.21
N ALA A 18 -9.60 -3.92 15.56
CA ALA A 18 -10.51 -5.06 15.50
C ALA A 18 -11.94 -4.68 15.02
N GLY A 19 -12.04 -3.86 13.97
CA GLY A 19 -13.31 -3.43 13.39
C GLY A 19 -14.11 -2.41 14.22
N SER A 20 -13.54 -1.92 15.32
CA SER A 20 -14.17 -0.92 16.20
C SER A 20 -13.41 0.40 16.19
N LYS A 21 -14.15 1.50 16.13
CA LYS A 21 -13.57 2.85 16.14
C LYS A 21 -13.03 3.19 17.53
N LEU A 22 -11.73 3.43 17.62
CA LEU A 22 -11.06 3.93 18.81
C LEU A 22 -10.74 5.42 18.64
N ARG A 23 -11.19 6.23 19.60
CA ARG A 23 -11.03 7.69 19.57
C ARG A 23 -10.09 8.14 20.68
N LYS A 24 -8.91 8.66 20.33
CA LYS A 24 -7.97 9.27 21.28
C LYS A 24 -8.27 10.77 21.40
N SER A 25 -9.02 11.13 22.44
CA SER A 25 -9.49 12.50 22.69
C SER A 25 -8.66 13.28 23.71
N VAL A 26 -7.73 12.64 24.41
CA VAL A 26 -6.90 13.27 25.44
C VAL A 26 -5.41 12.98 25.23
N HIS A 27 -4.55 13.81 25.83
CA HIS A 27 -3.14 13.54 26.00
C HIS A 27 -2.72 13.75 27.46
N ILE A 28 -1.61 13.14 27.86
CA ILE A 28 -1.06 13.29 29.22
C ILE A 28 -0.54 14.71 29.36
N ASN A 29 -0.98 15.45 30.38
CA ASN A 29 -0.44 16.77 30.70
C ASN A 29 0.48 16.77 31.93
N ASN A 30 0.46 15.70 32.73
CA ASN A 30 1.41 15.47 33.81
C ASN A 30 1.43 14.00 34.25
N ILE A 31 2.53 13.60 34.88
CA ILE A 31 2.64 12.33 35.61
C ILE A 31 3.14 12.66 37.01
N SER A 32 2.29 12.48 38.01
CA SER A 32 2.61 12.79 39.41
C SER A 32 2.89 11.53 40.22
N THR A 33 3.99 11.54 40.97
CA THR A 33 4.42 10.44 41.83
C THR A 33 4.20 10.80 43.30
N TYR A 34 3.66 9.85 44.06
CA TYR A 34 3.27 10.04 45.46
C TYR A 34 3.85 8.93 46.32
N ILE A 35 4.17 9.24 47.57
CA ILE A 35 4.39 8.28 48.66
C ILE A 35 3.25 8.49 49.65
N GLY A 36 2.36 7.51 49.78
CA GLY A 36 1.08 7.72 50.45
C GLY A 36 0.26 8.79 49.72
N GLU A 37 -0.19 9.82 50.45
CA GLU A 37 -0.91 10.97 49.89
C GLU A 37 0.01 12.16 49.55
N SER A 38 1.27 12.11 49.96
CA SER A 38 2.23 13.18 49.75
C SER A 38 2.79 13.13 48.33
N LEU A 39 2.64 14.24 47.59
CA LEU A 39 3.28 14.43 46.30
C LEU A 39 4.79 14.45 46.48
N VAL A 40 5.52 13.76 45.61
CA VAL A 40 6.99 13.71 45.63
C VAL A 40 7.57 14.40 44.40
N SER A 41 6.99 14.15 43.23
CA SER A 41 7.46 14.76 41.98
C SER A 41 6.39 14.75 40.92
N THR A 42 6.54 15.63 39.94
CA THR A 42 5.70 15.69 38.74
C THR A 42 6.57 15.80 37.49
N LEU A 43 6.32 14.93 36.51
CA LEU A 43 6.84 15.06 35.16
C LEU A 43 5.83 15.83 34.31
N VAL A 44 6.25 16.91 33.69
CA VAL A 44 5.42 17.82 32.89
C VAL A 44 5.86 17.74 31.42
N PRO A 45 5.08 17.06 30.56
CA PRO A 45 5.29 17.09 29.13
C PRO A 45 4.75 18.37 28.49
N GLU A 46 5.54 18.95 27.58
CA GLU A 46 5.11 20.05 26.71
C GLU A 46 4.97 19.57 25.28
N TYR A 47 3.94 20.08 24.62
CA TYR A 47 3.60 19.69 23.27
C TYR A 47 3.51 20.90 22.35
N THR A 48 4.07 20.75 21.15
CA THR A 48 3.83 21.69 20.05
C THR A 48 2.90 21.07 19.03
N ARG A 49 1.94 21.86 18.56
CA ARG A 49 1.04 21.46 17.48
C ARG A 49 1.69 21.73 16.13
N ARG A 50 1.65 20.73 15.23
CA ARG A 50 1.99 20.88 13.80
C ARG A 50 0.92 20.23 12.96
N ASP A 51 0.23 21.02 12.14
CA ASP A 51 -0.84 20.58 11.22
C ASP A 51 -1.81 19.57 11.85
N THR A 52 -1.62 18.28 11.52
CA THR A 52 -2.43 17.13 11.90
C THR A 52 -1.85 16.32 13.07
N SER A 53 -0.82 16.81 13.76
CA SER A 53 -0.15 16.11 14.85
C SER A 53 0.10 16.99 16.08
N LEU A 54 0.15 16.33 17.24
CA LEU A 54 0.57 16.92 18.52
C LEU A 54 1.87 16.23 18.94
N LEU A 55 2.97 16.99 18.97
CA LEU A 55 4.33 16.47 19.15
C LEU A 55 4.83 16.83 20.54
N LEU A 56 5.34 15.84 21.28
CA LEU A 56 6.07 16.10 22.53
C LEU A 56 7.39 16.80 22.19
N THR A 57 7.58 18.02 22.68
CA THR A 57 8.79 18.80 22.44
C THR A 57 9.69 18.86 23.65
N ASP A 58 9.14 18.84 24.86
CA ASP A 58 9.93 19.00 26.06
C ASP A 58 9.38 18.13 27.20
N LEU A 59 10.28 17.70 28.07
CA LEU A 59 9.94 17.11 29.36
C LEU A 59 10.62 17.92 30.47
N GLU A 60 9.85 18.27 31.49
CA GLU A 60 10.32 18.96 32.68
C GLU A 60 10.01 18.12 33.92
N TRP A 61 10.97 18.01 34.84
CA TRP A 61 10.78 17.29 36.10
C TRP A 61 10.80 18.26 37.26
N CYS A 62 9.72 18.29 38.03
CA CYS A 62 9.54 19.16 39.17
C CYS A 62 9.37 18.36 40.46
N ASP A 63 9.89 18.89 41.56
CA ASP A 63 9.62 18.35 42.90
C ASP A 63 8.22 18.71 43.40
N SER A 64 7.91 18.34 44.64
CA SER A 64 6.62 18.60 45.28
C SER A 64 6.30 20.07 45.53
N GLU A 65 7.32 20.95 45.52
CA GLU A 65 7.18 22.39 45.72
C GLU A 65 7.09 23.14 44.38
N GLY A 66 7.18 22.42 43.25
CA GLY A 66 7.12 22.98 41.91
C GLY A 66 8.46 23.52 41.40
N LYS A 67 9.58 23.19 42.06
CA LYS A 67 10.91 23.54 41.57
C LYS A 67 11.38 22.49 40.58
N CYS A 68 11.76 22.94 39.39
CA CYS A 68 12.05 22.05 38.27
C CYS A 68 13.53 22.02 37.88
N ILE A 69 13.98 20.87 37.38
CA ILE A 69 15.26 20.75 36.68
C ILE A 69 15.13 21.26 35.24
N PRO A 70 16.24 21.65 34.57
CA PRO A 70 16.21 22.08 33.18
C PRO A 70 15.50 21.07 32.27
N LYS A 71 14.73 21.59 31.32
CA LYS A 71 13.95 20.80 30.37
C LYS A 71 14.85 19.95 29.47
N VAL A 72 14.35 18.76 29.15
CA VAL A 72 14.92 17.91 28.10
C VAL A 72 14.08 18.13 26.83
N GLY A 73 14.67 18.83 25.86
CA GLY A 73 14.06 19.10 24.56
C GLY A 73 14.27 17.95 23.58
N PHE A 74 13.24 17.65 22.79
CA PHE A 74 13.26 16.69 21.70
C PHE A 74 13.23 17.44 20.37
N ILE A 75 14.32 17.32 19.61
CA ILE A 75 14.34 17.74 18.22
C ILE A 75 13.89 16.53 17.40
N ARG A 76 12.89 16.73 16.54
CA ARG A 76 12.53 15.79 15.50
C ARG A 76 12.90 16.38 14.16
N ASP A 77 13.31 15.51 13.23
CA ASP A 77 13.49 15.89 11.85
C ASP A 77 12.20 16.56 11.35
N SER A 78 12.30 17.84 11.00
CA SER A 78 11.24 18.51 10.27
C SER A 78 11.23 17.91 8.87
N TYR A 79 10.20 17.15 8.55
CA TYR A 79 9.88 16.83 7.16
C TYR A 79 9.33 18.12 6.52
N GLU A 80 10.22 19.05 6.22
CA GLU A 80 9.92 20.07 5.23
C GLU A 80 9.78 19.33 3.92
N LEU A 81 8.62 19.43 3.27
CA LEU A 81 8.47 18.93 1.89
C LEU A 81 9.63 19.55 1.11
N PRO A 82 10.60 18.77 0.59
CA PRO A 82 11.66 19.34 -0.20
C PRO A 82 10.98 20.07 -1.36
N GLY A 83 11.09 21.40 -1.38
CA GLY A 83 10.39 22.26 -2.33
C GLY A 83 10.86 22.09 -3.77
N ASN A 84 11.72 21.11 -4.05
CA ASN A 84 12.25 20.79 -5.36
C ASN A 84 12.06 19.30 -5.62
N PHE A 85 11.28 18.96 -6.65
CA PHE A 85 11.40 17.67 -7.31
C PHE A 85 12.74 17.65 -8.04
N ASP A 86 13.63 16.73 -7.65
CA ASP A 86 14.84 16.48 -8.42
C ASP A 86 14.52 15.51 -9.55
N ALA A 87 14.79 15.94 -10.79
CA ALA A 87 14.54 15.15 -11.99
C ALA A 87 15.87 14.88 -12.69
N THR A 88 16.43 13.71 -12.45
CA THR A 88 17.65 13.25 -13.11
C THR A 88 17.30 12.48 -14.39
N ASN A 89 17.85 12.89 -15.53
CA ASN A 89 17.74 12.14 -16.80
C ASN A 89 19.02 11.33 -17.03
N ASN A 90 19.09 10.14 -16.42
CA ASN A 90 20.22 9.24 -16.55
C ASN A 90 19.94 8.18 -17.63
N TYR A 91 20.91 7.97 -18.53
CA TYR A 91 20.81 6.94 -19.56
C TYR A 91 21.18 5.58 -18.96
N THR A 92 20.31 4.58 -19.05
CA THR A 92 20.62 3.21 -18.62
C THR A 92 21.37 2.48 -19.75
N PRO A 93 22.69 2.19 -19.60
CA PRO A 93 23.47 1.60 -20.67
C PRO A 93 23.16 0.10 -20.76
N THR A 94 22.15 -0.24 -21.56
CA THR A 94 21.86 -1.62 -21.96
C THR A 94 22.11 -1.77 -23.45
N SER A 95 22.65 -2.92 -23.87
CA SER A 95 22.87 -3.22 -25.30
C SER A 95 21.58 -3.24 -26.12
N ARG A 96 20.43 -3.41 -25.43
CA ARG A 96 19.09 -3.35 -25.99
C ARG A 96 18.22 -2.46 -25.12
N ASN A 97 17.65 -1.42 -25.72
CA ASN A 97 16.76 -0.50 -25.04
C ASN A 97 15.33 -1.06 -24.92
N TRP A 98 15.15 -2.08 -24.07
CA TRP A 98 13.85 -2.75 -23.89
C TRP A 98 12.75 -1.77 -23.50
N ILE A 99 13.00 -0.87 -22.56
CA ILE A 99 11.98 0.03 -22.00
C ILE A 99 11.36 0.99 -23.03
N ASN A 100 12.10 1.37 -24.07
CA ASN A 100 11.64 2.26 -25.13
C ASN A 100 11.07 1.53 -26.36
N GLU A 101 11.02 0.19 -26.34
CA GLU A 101 10.39 -0.54 -27.44
C GLU A 101 8.88 -0.27 -27.49
N SER A 102 8.35 -0.05 -28.70
CA SER A 102 6.91 0.07 -28.90
C SER A 102 6.17 -1.19 -28.41
N GLY A 103 5.04 -0.97 -27.73
CA GLY A 103 4.21 -2.03 -27.17
C GLY A 103 4.68 -2.59 -25.82
N VAL A 104 5.69 -1.99 -25.18
CA VAL A 104 6.14 -2.39 -23.85
C VAL A 104 5.22 -1.84 -22.77
N ILE A 105 4.82 -2.74 -21.87
CA ILE A 105 4.02 -2.44 -20.70
C ILE A 105 4.95 -2.57 -19.48
N ARG A 106 4.96 -1.53 -18.64
CA ARG A 106 5.76 -1.45 -17.42
C ARG A 106 4.92 -1.86 -16.22
N GLN A 107 5.49 -2.66 -15.34
CA GLN A 107 4.95 -3.05 -14.05
C GLN A 107 5.89 -2.47 -13.00
N THR A 108 5.35 -1.83 -11.97
CA THR A 108 6.13 -1.23 -10.89
C THR A 108 5.98 -2.02 -9.59
N GLY A 109 7.07 -2.14 -8.86
CA GLY A 109 7.12 -2.67 -7.50
C GLY A 109 8.56 -2.96 -7.10
N ASP A 110 8.77 -3.34 -5.85
CA ASP A 110 10.07 -3.76 -5.33
C ASP A 110 10.25 -5.26 -5.66
N PHE A 111 10.91 -5.56 -6.77
CA PHE A 111 11.02 -6.94 -7.25
C PHE A 111 12.20 -7.68 -6.59
N ASN A 112 13.14 -6.98 -5.94
CA ASN A 112 14.32 -7.54 -5.28
C ASN A 112 14.36 -7.38 -3.75
N GLY A 113 13.38 -6.71 -3.15
CA GLY A 113 13.24 -6.54 -1.71
C GLY A 113 14.20 -5.50 -1.13
N ASP A 114 14.73 -4.56 -1.94
CA ASP A 114 15.67 -3.55 -1.46
C ASP A 114 15.00 -2.26 -0.97
N GLY A 115 13.67 -2.20 -1.00
CA GLY A 115 12.85 -1.06 -0.60
C GLY A 115 12.71 0.03 -1.66
N LEU A 116 13.27 -0.17 -2.86
CA LEU A 116 13.18 0.75 -3.99
C LEU A 116 12.17 0.24 -5.02
N THR A 117 11.51 1.16 -5.73
CA THR A 117 10.59 0.76 -6.81
C THR A 117 11.37 0.46 -8.09
N ASP A 118 11.22 -0.77 -8.57
CA ASP A 118 11.79 -1.29 -9.82
C ASP A 118 10.76 -1.30 -10.96
N PHE A 119 11.22 -1.71 -12.15
CA PHE A 119 10.35 -1.97 -13.30
C PHE A 119 10.51 -3.37 -13.86
N ALA A 120 9.43 -4.15 -13.91
CA ALA A 120 9.35 -5.35 -14.77
C ALA A 120 8.68 -4.98 -16.11
N LEU A 121 9.23 -5.52 -17.20
CA LEU A 121 8.77 -5.24 -18.56
C LEU A 121 8.13 -6.46 -19.22
N SER A 122 7.01 -6.22 -19.88
CA SER A 122 6.32 -7.24 -20.68
C SER A 122 5.91 -6.68 -22.04
N LYS A 123 5.95 -7.54 -23.05
CA LYS A 123 5.55 -7.19 -24.43
C LYS A 123 5.10 -8.43 -25.18
N ILE A 124 4.09 -8.23 -26.02
CA ILE A 124 3.49 -9.30 -26.82
C ILE A 124 4.56 -10.01 -27.64
N GLY A 125 4.62 -11.35 -27.49
CA GLY A 125 5.55 -12.21 -28.22
C GLY A 125 6.95 -12.34 -27.62
N TRP A 126 7.27 -11.63 -26.54
CA TRP A 126 8.52 -11.87 -25.81
C TRP A 126 8.54 -13.21 -25.08
N LYS A 127 9.75 -13.72 -24.84
CA LYS A 127 9.99 -14.97 -24.11
C LYS A 127 10.62 -14.77 -22.74
N SER A 128 10.83 -13.53 -22.35
CA SER A 128 11.51 -13.14 -21.13
C SER A 128 10.82 -11.93 -20.52
N ILE A 129 11.19 -11.64 -19.26
CA ILE A 129 10.75 -10.47 -18.52
C ILE A 129 12.03 -9.70 -18.14
N PRO A 130 12.40 -8.64 -18.88
CA PRO A 130 13.44 -7.75 -18.42
C PRO A 130 13.01 -7.04 -17.12
N ILE A 131 13.88 -6.98 -16.12
CA ILE A 131 13.68 -6.20 -14.90
C ILE A 131 14.78 -5.16 -14.78
N TYR A 132 14.38 -3.94 -14.44
CA TYR A 132 15.24 -2.81 -14.14
C TYR A 132 15.17 -2.57 -12.64
N PHE A 133 16.18 -3.05 -11.92
CA PHE A 133 16.35 -2.83 -10.48
C PHE A 133 16.87 -1.43 -10.21
N SER A 134 16.14 -0.65 -9.45
CA SER A 134 16.48 0.72 -9.10
C SER A 134 17.70 0.77 -8.20
N LYS A 135 18.50 1.83 -8.33
CA LYS A 135 19.57 2.16 -7.38
C LYS A 135 19.22 3.35 -6.50
N GLY A 136 18.03 3.93 -6.68
CA GLY A 136 17.59 5.12 -5.94
C GLY A 136 18.24 6.44 -6.39
N ASP A 137 19.20 6.40 -7.32
CA ASP A 137 19.95 7.55 -7.83
C ASP A 137 19.60 7.89 -9.30
N GLY A 138 18.48 7.35 -9.79
CA GLY A 138 18.05 7.44 -11.18
C GLY A 138 18.73 6.44 -12.13
N ASN A 139 19.67 5.61 -11.67
CA ASN A 139 20.24 4.50 -12.44
C ASN A 139 19.56 3.17 -12.11
N PHE A 140 19.74 2.19 -13.00
CA PHE A 140 19.18 0.84 -12.85
C PHE A 140 20.21 -0.25 -13.18
N ASN A 141 20.14 -1.37 -12.47
CA ASN A 141 20.73 -2.64 -12.88
C ASN A 141 19.69 -3.41 -13.69
N VAL A 142 20.05 -3.86 -14.89
CA VAL A 142 19.09 -4.54 -15.78
C VAL A 142 19.42 -6.01 -15.90
N THR A 143 18.42 -6.85 -15.68
CA THR A 143 18.46 -8.30 -15.92
C THR A 143 17.39 -8.69 -16.92
N ASN A 144 17.55 -9.82 -17.58
CA ASN A 144 16.57 -10.34 -18.52
C ASN A 144 16.60 -11.87 -18.51
N VAL A 145 15.68 -12.45 -17.75
CA VAL A 145 15.57 -13.90 -17.57
C VAL A 145 14.37 -14.42 -18.36
N TYR A 146 14.54 -15.58 -19.01
CA TYR A 146 13.45 -16.27 -19.69
C TYR A 146 12.40 -16.74 -18.69
N THR A 147 11.13 -16.64 -19.07
CA THR A 147 10.04 -17.16 -18.23
C THR A 147 10.17 -18.68 -18.12
N PRO A 148 10.03 -19.27 -16.92
CA PRO A 148 10.31 -20.69 -16.68
C PRO A 148 9.22 -21.64 -17.21
N THR A 149 8.30 -21.13 -18.03
CA THR A 149 7.11 -21.85 -18.48
C THR A 149 7.08 -21.93 -20.00
N SER A 150 6.49 -22.99 -20.52
CA SER A 150 6.32 -23.16 -21.97
C SER A 150 5.31 -22.16 -22.56
N ARG A 151 4.45 -21.61 -21.71
CA ARG A 151 3.41 -20.64 -22.07
C ARG A 151 3.67 -19.31 -21.39
N ASN A 152 4.08 -18.31 -22.17
CA ASN A 152 4.45 -17.00 -21.66
C ASN A 152 3.22 -16.12 -21.44
N TRP A 153 2.36 -16.49 -20.48
CA TRP A 153 1.10 -15.79 -20.19
C TRP A 153 1.26 -14.29 -20.08
N ILE A 154 2.29 -13.81 -19.37
CA ILE A 154 2.53 -12.37 -19.20
C ILE A 154 2.72 -11.63 -20.54
N ASN A 155 3.21 -12.30 -21.58
CA ASN A 155 3.49 -11.74 -22.90
C ASN A 155 2.41 -12.11 -23.94
N GLU A 156 1.23 -12.56 -23.51
CA GLU A 156 0.07 -12.76 -24.40
C GLU A 156 -0.70 -11.46 -24.64
N SER A 157 -1.40 -11.39 -25.78
CA SER A 157 -2.29 -10.27 -26.09
C SER A 157 -3.49 -10.22 -25.13
N GLY A 158 -3.85 -9.01 -24.70
CA GLY A 158 -5.01 -8.76 -23.86
C GLY A 158 -4.85 -9.09 -22.37
N VAL A 159 -3.65 -9.50 -21.95
CA VAL A 159 -3.36 -9.81 -20.54
C VAL A 159 -3.17 -8.54 -19.71
N ILE A 160 -3.76 -8.56 -18.53
CA ILE A 160 -3.73 -7.50 -17.53
C ILE A 160 -2.86 -8.00 -16.37
N ARG A 161 -1.97 -7.15 -15.89
CA ARG A 161 -0.95 -7.46 -14.87
C ARG A 161 -1.34 -6.73 -13.60
N GLN A 162 -1.40 -7.46 -12.49
CA GLN A 162 -1.58 -6.92 -11.15
C GLN A 162 -0.28 -7.15 -10.38
N THR A 163 0.29 -6.10 -9.80
CA THR A 163 1.48 -6.21 -8.96
C THR A 163 1.14 -6.13 -7.48
N GLY A 164 1.91 -6.87 -6.68
CA GLY A 164 1.89 -6.86 -5.21
C GLY A 164 2.53 -8.13 -4.68
N ASP A 165 2.79 -8.19 -3.38
CA ASP A 165 3.34 -9.36 -2.70
C ASP A 165 2.20 -10.37 -2.47
N PHE A 166 2.05 -11.36 -3.35
CA PHE A 166 0.94 -12.32 -3.30
C PHE A 166 1.24 -13.50 -2.38
N ASN A 167 2.52 -13.75 -2.03
CA ASN A 167 2.97 -14.87 -1.19
C ASN A 167 3.51 -14.48 0.20
N GLY A 168 3.62 -13.19 0.50
CA GLY A 168 4.07 -12.65 1.77
C GLY A 168 5.59 -12.74 1.97
N ASP A 169 6.38 -12.85 0.91
CA ASP A 169 7.84 -12.98 0.99
C ASP A 169 8.58 -11.64 0.99
N GLY A 170 7.85 -10.52 0.86
CA GLY A 170 8.39 -9.17 0.80
C GLY A 170 8.84 -8.74 -0.59
N LEU A 171 8.67 -9.57 -1.62
CA LEU A 171 8.96 -9.25 -3.02
C LEU A 171 7.67 -8.95 -3.78
N THR A 172 7.77 -8.09 -4.79
CA THR A 172 6.64 -7.83 -5.68
C THR A 172 6.47 -8.99 -6.67
N ASP A 173 5.29 -9.57 -6.68
CA ASP A 173 4.86 -10.58 -7.64
C ASP A 173 3.97 -10.00 -8.74
N ILE A 174 3.63 -10.83 -9.74
CA ILE A 174 2.73 -10.45 -10.82
C ILE A 174 1.61 -11.49 -11.01
N ALA A 175 0.40 -11.15 -10.61
CA ALA A 175 -0.81 -11.91 -10.94
C ALA A 175 -1.36 -11.48 -12.31
N LEU A 176 -1.88 -12.44 -13.07
CA LEU A 176 -2.37 -12.22 -14.43
C LEU A 176 -3.87 -12.50 -14.55
N SER A 177 -4.55 -11.60 -15.26
CA SER A 177 -5.96 -11.76 -15.63
C SER A 177 -6.19 -11.35 -17.07
N ARG A 178 -7.35 -11.73 -17.62
CA ARG A 178 -7.69 -11.41 -19.01
C ARG A 178 -9.19 -11.25 -19.17
N ASN A 179 -9.63 -10.29 -19.98
CA ASN A 179 -11.07 -10.05 -20.22
C ASN A 179 -11.69 -11.11 -21.18
N ASP A 180 -11.43 -12.41 -20.97
CA ASP A 180 -11.92 -13.51 -21.80
C ASP A 180 -12.15 -14.83 -21.02
N SER A 181 -12.08 -15.97 -21.70
CA SER A 181 -12.43 -17.29 -21.17
C SER A 181 -11.36 -17.93 -20.27
N TRP A 182 -10.40 -17.17 -19.74
CA TRP A 182 -9.51 -17.69 -18.70
C TRP A 182 -10.33 -18.16 -17.49
N SER A 183 -9.92 -19.30 -16.93
CA SER A 183 -10.55 -19.93 -15.75
C SER A 183 -9.56 -20.08 -14.59
N SER A 184 -8.42 -19.39 -14.71
CA SER A 184 -7.30 -19.45 -13.79
C SER A 184 -6.61 -18.10 -13.73
N ILE A 185 -5.86 -17.88 -12.65
CA ILE A 185 -5.00 -16.71 -12.45
C ILE A 185 -3.56 -17.24 -12.41
N PRO A 186 -2.77 -17.07 -13.48
CA PRO A 186 -1.34 -17.30 -13.40
C PRO A 186 -0.70 -16.26 -12.46
N VAL A 187 0.20 -16.71 -11.59
CA VAL A 187 0.97 -15.82 -10.70
C VAL A 187 2.45 -16.09 -10.92
N TYR A 188 3.20 -15.01 -11.12
CA TYR A 188 4.64 -15.00 -11.27
C TYR A 188 5.23 -14.49 -9.95
N PHE A 189 5.74 -15.40 -9.13
CA PHE A 189 6.40 -15.11 -7.86
C PHE A 189 7.83 -14.66 -8.11
N SER A 190 8.20 -13.46 -7.66
CA SER A 190 9.57 -12.99 -7.82
C SER A 190 10.54 -13.81 -6.97
N LYS A 191 11.77 -13.95 -7.46
CA LYS A 191 12.86 -14.59 -6.69
C LYS A 191 13.93 -13.59 -6.26
N GLY A 192 13.73 -12.31 -6.57
CA GLY A 192 14.63 -11.22 -6.25
C GLY A 192 15.85 -11.06 -7.17
N ASP A 193 16.19 -12.08 -7.96
CA ASP A 193 17.31 -12.06 -8.90
C ASP A 193 16.91 -11.74 -10.36
N GLY A 194 15.63 -11.47 -10.57
CA GLY A 194 15.03 -11.20 -11.89
C GLY A 194 14.40 -12.41 -12.55
N SER A 195 14.50 -13.58 -11.94
CA SER A 195 13.73 -14.76 -12.30
C SER A 195 12.43 -14.84 -11.49
N PHE A 196 11.50 -15.67 -11.97
CA PHE A 196 10.20 -15.89 -11.34
C PHE A 196 9.94 -17.38 -11.20
N ASP A 197 9.22 -17.80 -10.17
CA ASP A 197 8.50 -19.07 -10.14
C ASP A 197 7.04 -18.83 -10.58
N VAL A 198 6.46 -19.74 -11.36
CA VAL A 198 5.15 -19.48 -11.97
C VAL A 198 4.15 -20.57 -11.62
N THR A 199 3.00 -20.17 -11.09
CA THR A 199 1.85 -21.02 -10.87
C THR A 199 0.70 -20.63 -11.79
N ASN A 200 -0.24 -21.54 -12.00
CA ASN A 200 -1.46 -21.27 -12.77
C ASN A 200 -2.60 -22.10 -12.20
N ILE A 201 -3.24 -21.58 -11.16
CA ILE A 201 -4.29 -22.28 -10.42
C ILE A 201 -5.67 -21.78 -10.86
N ARG A 202 -6.61 -22.71 -11.01
CA ARG A 202 -7.99 -22.39 -11.39
C ARG A 202 -8.68 -21.59 -10.29
N THR A 203 -9.48 -20.61 -10.71
CA THR A 203 -10.38 -19.91 -9.79
C THR A 203 -11.54 -20.83 -9.41
N PRO A 204 -12.17 -20.63 -8.23
CA PRO A 204 -13.34 -21.40 -7.83
C PRO A 204 -14.44 -21.37 -8.90
N SER A 205 -15.08 -22.52 -9.15
CA SER A 205 -16.10 -22.65 -10.20
C SER A 205 -17.23 -21.62 -10.04
N GLY A 206 -17.64 -21.00 -11.14
CA GLY A 206 -18.65 -19.94 -11.15
C GLY A 206 -18.19 -18.59 -10.59
N ARG A 207 -16.93 -18.46 -10.15
CA ARG A 207 -16.34 -17.24 -9.59
C ARG A 207 -15.29 -16.64 -10.53
N ASN A 208 -15.70 -16.30 -11.76
CA ASN A 208 -14.81 -15.77 -12.81
C ASN A 208 -14.98 -14.26 -13.07
N TRP A 209 -15.44 -13.51 -12.06
CA TRP A 209 -15.63 -12.06 -12.16
C TRP A 209 -14.38 -11.31 -12.63
N ILE A 210 -13.19 -11.80 -12.27
CA ILE A 210 -11.91 -11.17 -12.64
C ILE A 210 -11.68 -11.15 -14.14
N ASN A 211 -12.38 -11.98 -14.93
CA ASN A 211 -12.22 -12.06 -16.37
C ASN A 211 -13.40 -11.43 -17.14
N HIS A 212 -14.35 -10.77 -16.46
CA HIS A 212 -15.44 -10.05 -17.12
C HIS A 212 -14.93 -8.77 -17.81
N SER A 213 -15.54 -8.44 -18.95
CA SER A 213 -15.21 -7.21 -19.69
C SER A 213 -15.54 -5.95 -18.89
N GLY A 214 -14.63 -4.97 -18.90
CA GLY A 214 -14.81 -3.68 -18.22
C GLY A 214 -14.58 -3.71 -16.70
N VAL A 215 -14.05 -4.81 -16.16
CA VAL A 215 -13.68 -4.90 -14.75
C VAL A 215 -12.40 -4.11 -14.49
N VAL A 216 -12.40 -3.37 -13.40
CA VAL A 216 -11.22 -2.74 -12.80
C VAL A 216 -10.75 -3.67 -11.68
N ARG A 217 -9.44 -3.89 -11.61
CA ARG A 217 -8.78 -4.71 -10.60
C ARG A 217 -7.96 -3.77 -9.72
N GLN A 218 -8.10 -3.91 -8.42
CA GLN A 218 -7.39 -3.14 -7.43
C GLN A 218 -6.66 -4.10 -6.50
N THR A 219 -5.35 -3.92 -6.36
CA THR A 219 -4.52 -4.71 -5.45
C THR A 219 -4.37 -4.03 -4.10
N GLY A 220 -4.25 -4.85 -3.06
CA GLY A 220 -3.91 -4.45 -1.70
C GLY A 220 -4.33 -5.53 -0.70
N ASP A 221 -3.86 -5.44 0.53
CA ASP A 221 -4.25 -6.32 1.63
C ASP A 221 -5.62 -5.88 2.18
N TYR A 222 -6.69 -6.60 1.86
CA TYR A 222 -8.07 -6.24 2.24
C TYR A 222 -8.55 -6.96 3.50
N ASN A 223 -7.82 -7.96 3.99
CA ASN A 223 -8.20 -8.77 5.15
C ASN A 223 -7.19 -8.70 6.31
N GLY A 224 -6.04 -8.05 6.11
CA GLY A 224 -4.98 -7.84 7.08
C GLY A 224 -4.09 -9.06 7.31
N ASP A 225 -4.03 -10.00 6.36
CA ASP A 225 -3.22 -11.21 6.48
C ASP A 225 -1.78 -11.03 5.98
N GLY A 226 -1.44 -9.84 5.47
CA GLY A 226 -0.12 -9.52 4.94
C GLY A 226 0.10 -9.99 3.50
N LEU A 227 -0.92 -10.53 2.84
CA LEU A 227 -0.88 -10.91 1.43
C LEU A 227 -1.63 -9.87 0.58
N THR A 228 -1.17 -9.68 -0.65
CA THR A 228 -1.88 -8.87 -1.62
C THR A 228 -3.11 -9.61 -2.13
N ASP A 229 -4.26 -8.97 -2.03
CA ASP A 229 -5.53 -9.44 -2.59
C ASP A 229 -5.90 -8.66 -3.86
N ILE A 230 -6.96 -9.10 -4.55
CA ILE A 230 -7.52 -8.40 -5.71
C ILE A 230 -9.01 -8.10 -5.52
N ALA A 231 -9.35 -6.85 -5.26
CA ALA A 231 -10.72 -6.37 -5.28
C ALA A 231 -11.14 -6.00 -6.71
N LEU A 232 -12.41 -6.29 -7.04
CA LEU A 232 -12.98 -6.03 -8.34
C LEU A 232 -14.10 -5.00 -8.28
N SER A 233 -14.09 -4.12 -9.26
CA SER A 233 -15.20 -3.20 -9.50
C SER A 233 -15.51 -3.11 -10.99
N ARG A 234 -16.72 -2.69 -11.34
CA ARG A 234 -17.13 -2.59 -12.74
C ARG A 234 -18.12 -1.46 -12.91
N ASN A 235 -17.87 -0.57 -13.87
CA ASN A 235 -18.87 0.43 -14.23
C ASN A 235 -20.15 -0.26 -14.73
N GLY A 236 -21.30 0.02 -14.10
CA GLY A 236 -22.61 -0.54 -14.47
C GLY A 236 -23.29 -1.30 -13.33
N SER A 237 -24.10 -2.31 -13.68
CA SER A 237 -25.10 -2.92 -12.79
C SER A 237 -24.58 -3.92 -11.74
N TRP A 238 -23.27 -3.99 -11.47
CA TRP A 238 -22.80 -4.80 -10.35
C TRP A 238 -23.26 -4.16 -9.05
N SER A 239 -23.94 -4.91 -8.19
CA SER A 239 -24.36 -4.47 -6.85
C SER A 239 -23.39 -4.96 -5.76
N SER A 240 -22.25 -5.50 -6.15
CA SER A 240 -21.30 -6.16 -5.27
C SER A 240 -19.84 -5.90 -5.69
N ILE A 241 -18.93 -6.19 -4.77
CA ILE A 241 -17.47 -6.12 -4.90
C ILE A 241 -16.96 -7.54 -4.67
N PRO A 242 -16.66 -8.30 -5.74
CA PRO A 242 -15.90 -9.53 -5.60
C PRO A 242 -14.47 -9.22 -5.16
N VAL A 243 -13.96 -9.96 -4.17
CA VAL A 243 -12.58 -9.88 -3.69
C VAL A 243 -11.97 -11.26 -3.78
N TYR A 244 -10.78 -11.34 -4.37
CA TYR A 244 -9.96 -12.54 -4.52
C TYR A 244 -8.87 -12.43 -3.46
N PHE A 245 -9.08 -13.12 -2.34
CA PHE A 245 -8.14 -13.20 -1.23
C PHE A 245 -7.02 -14.17 -1.58
N SER A 246 -5.77 -13.74 -1.53
CA SER A 246 -4.64 -14.61 -1.82
C SER A 246 -4.49 -15.68 -0.73
N LYS A 247 -3.96 -16.85 -1.10
CA LYS A 247 -3.55 -17.90 -0.14
C LYS A 247 -2.04 -18.06 -0.04
N GLY A 248 -1.30 -17.25 -0.78
CA GLY A 248 0.16 -17.31 -0.86
C GLY A 248 0.76 -18.43 -1.73
N ASP A 249 -0.04 -19.40 -2.17
CA ASP A 249 0.39 -20.47 -3.09
C ASP A 249 0.01 -20.19 -4.56
N GLY A 250 -0.57 -19.02 -4.83
CA GLY A 250 -1.06 -18.59 -6.15
C GLY A 250 -2.53 -18.98 -6.41
N SER A 251 -3.20 -19.59 -5.43
CA SER A 251 -4.63 -19.77 -5.43
C SER A 251 -5.34 -18.65 -4.66
N PHE A 252 -6.63 -18.47 -4.93
CA PHE A 252 -7.43 -17.39 -4.35
C PHE A 252 -8.77 -17.90 -3.80
N ASP A 253 -9.13 -17.47 -2.60
CA ASP A 253 -10.50 -17.54 -2.11
C ASP A 253 -11.30 -16.34 -2.58
N VAL A 254 -12.45 -16.56 -3.17
CA VAL A 254 -13.21 -15.47 -3.81
C VAL A 254 -14.47 -15.17 -3.01
N THR A 255 -14.58 -14.01 -2.39
CA THR A 255 -15.83 -13.58 -1.72
C THR A 255 -16.56 -12.55 -2.56
N ASN A 256 -17.88 -12.60 -2.63
CA ASN A 256 -18.69 -11.57 -3.30
C ASN A 256 -19.44 -10.72 -2.26
N ILE A 257 -18.86 -9.57 -1.93
CA ILE A 257 -19.39 -8.69 -0.89
C ILE A 257 -20.46 -7.78 -1.49
N HIS A 258 -21.69 -7.87 -1.02
CA HIS A 258 -22.75 -6.99 -1.49
C HIS A 258 -22.54 -5.57 -0.96
N THR A 259 -22.60 -4.58 -1.84
CA THR A 259 -22.61 -3.18 -1.41
C THR A 259 -23.96 -2.88 -0.76
N PRO A 260 -24.01 -2.14 0.36
CA PRO A 260 -25.29 -1.73 0.95
C PRO A 260 -26.15 -1.01 -0.09
N SER A 261 -27.45 -1.33 -0.10
CA SER A 261 -28.42 -0.75 -1.04
C SER A 261 -28.35 0.79 -1.04
N GLY A 262 -28.18 1.39 -2.22
CA GLY A 262 -28.05 2.84 -2.40
C GLY A 262 -26.62 3.39 -2.28
N ARG A 263 -25.60 2.56 -2.03
CA ARG A 263 -24.18 2.96 -1.94
C ARG A 263 -23.28 2.28 -2.98
N ASN A 264 -23.81 2.02 -4.17
CA ASN A 264 -23.07 1.34 -5.24
C ASN A 264 -22.07 2.24 -5.98
N TRP A 265 -21.54 3.27 -5.33
CA TRP A 265 -20.72 4.31 -5.95
C TRP A 265 -19.46 3.76 -6.61
N ILE A 266 -18.93 2.65 -6.10
CA ILE A 266 -17.77 1.97 -6.68
C ILE A 266 -18.02 1.45 -8.10
N ASN A 267 -19.28 1.27 -8.50
CA ASN A 267 -19.68 0.77 -9.82
C ASN A 267 -20.31 1.89 -10.69
N HIS A 268 -20.31 3.15 -10.24
CA HIS A 268 -20.76 4.28 -11.07
C HIS A 268 -19.77 4.64 -12.18
N SER A 269 -20.31 5.08 -13.31
CA SER A 269 -19.50 5.62 -14.41
C SER A 269 -18.76 6.88 -13.97
N GLY A 270 -17.49 7.03 -14.38
CA GLY A 270 -16.67 8.22 -14.10
C GLY A 270 -16.00 8.25 -12.71
N VAL A 271 -16.18 7.21 -11.89
CA VAL A 271 -15.51 7.11 -10.59
C VAL A 271 -14.06 6.64 -10.76
N ILE A 272 -13.13 7.42 -10.21
CA ILE A 272 -11.73 7.01 -10.04
C ILE A 272 -11.64 6.25 -8.72
N ARG A 273 -10.99 5.08 -8.75
CA ARG A 273 -10.72 4.27 -7.56
C ARG A 273 -9.24 4.39 -7.22
N GLN A 274 -8.94 4.62 -5.96
CA GLN A 274 -7.57 4.65 -5.45
C GLN A 274 -7.50 3.74 -4.23
N THR A 275 -6.41 2.99 -4.14
CA THR A 275 -6.13 2.12 -2.99
C THR A 275 -5.11 2.76 -2.07
N GLY A 276 -5.22 2.47 -0.79
CA GLY A 276 -4.30 2.88 0.25
C GLY A 276 -4.96 2.76 1.61
N ASP A 277 -4.20 2.80 2.70
CA ASP A 277 -4.75 2.88 4.04
C ASP A 277 -5.11 4.35 4.36
N TYR A 278 -6.36 4.75 4.07
CA TYR A 278 -6.80 6.13 4.24
C TYR A 278 -7.24 6.44 5.67
N ASN A 279 -7.47 5.40 6.47
CA ASN A 279 -8.03 5.52 7.80
C ASN A 279 -7.05 5.14 8.93
N GLY A 280 -5.89 4.58 8.58
CA GLY A 280 -4.81 4.19 9.48
C GLY A 280 -5.10 2.92 10.28
N ASP A 281 -5.85 1.97 9.73
CA ASP A 281 -6.17 0.69 10.38
C ASP A 281 -5.28 -0.47 9.91
N GLY A 282 -4.36 -0.21 8.99
CA GLY A 282 -3.46 -1.21 8.43
C GLY A 282 -4.10 -2.08 7.36
N LEU A 283 -5.36 -1.82 6.97
CA LEU A 283 -6.02 -2.47 5.83
C LEU A 283 -6.00 -1.56 4.61
N THR A 284 -6.05 -2.15 3.43
CA THR A 284 -6.22 -1.39 2.19
C THR A 284 -7.67 -0.91 2.09
N ASP A 285 -7.84 0.40 2.07
CA ASP A 285 -9.11 1.03 1.73
C ASP A 285 -9.23 1.27 0.21
N ILE A 286 -10.46 1.44 -0.27
CA ILE A 286 -10.73 1.93 -1.63
C ILE A 286 -11.41 3.30 -1.53
N ALA A 287 -10.68 4.37 -1.87
CA ALA A 287 -11.23 5.71 -2.02
C ALA A 287 -11.89 5.88 -3.39
N LEU A 288 -13.07 6.50 -3.39
CA LEU A 288 -13.86 6.77 -4.59
C LEU A 288 -13.94 8.29 -4.78
N SER A 289 -13.40 8.78 -5.90
CA SER A 289 -13.52 10.20 -6.26
C SER A 289 -14.39 10.38 -7.51
N PRO A 290 -15.50 11.14 -7.43
CA PRO A 290 -16.22 11.57 -8.62
C PRO A 290 -15.44 12.73 -9.25
N CYS A 291 -14.84 12.53 -10.44
CA CYS A 291 -14.16 13.57 -11.24
C CYS A 291 -13.58 14.74 -10.43
N VAL A 292 -12.48 14.52 -9.70
CA VAL A 292 -11.65 15.64 -9.22
C VAL A 292 -10.32 15.55 -9.94
N ARG A 293 -9.97 16.63 -10.65
CA ARG A 293 -8.62 16.85 -11.19
C ARG A 293 -7.66 16.83 -10.01
N ILE A 294 -6.86 15.77 -9.89
CA ILE A 294 -5.59 15.87 -9.17
C ILE A 294 -4.63 16.57 -10.14
N VAL A 295 -4.51 17.88 -9.98
CA VAL A 295 -3.32 18.59 -10.46
C VAL A 295 -2.27 18.36 -9.38
N VAL A 296 -1.36 17.43 -9.62
CA VAL A 296 -0.08 17.44 -8.89
C VAL A 296 0.65 18.68 -9.44
N ARG A 297 0.92 19.65 -8.58
CA ARG A 297 1.82 20.76 -8.91
C ARG A 297 3.25 20.28 -8.80
#